data_AF-A0A9D1EVQ4-F1
#
_entry.id   AF-A0A9D1EVQ4-F1
#
_cell.length_a   1.000
_cell.length_b   1.000
_cell.length_c   1.000
_cell.angle_alpha   90.00
_cell.angle_beta   90.00
_cell.angle_gamma   90.00
#
_symmetry.space_group_name_H-M   'P 1'
#
loop_
_entity.id
_entity.type
_entity.pdbx_description
1 polymer ?
#
loop_
_entity_poly.entity_id
_entity_poly.type
_entity_poly.pdbx_seq_one_letter_code
_entity_poly.pdbx_strand_id
1 'polypeptide(L)'
;MDFACNGSAELNCYTKGAEFLTGNGFHAQANTTKVVKANEYWRTPLPHKTVATRAGLGWIGKNCLLVTREYGSAVRLSSLLTDAPLPSDVPVTKSYCGNCTVCVSRCPAKALTGKLWTPETGREALFHKEDCKKTQIQRMKQATGIETNLCGLCFAVCPYTQKYCNR
;
A
#
# COMPACT_ATOMS: atom_id res chain seq x y z
N MET A 1 5.82 16.17 25.84
CA MET A 1 4.71 15.25 25.54
C MET A 1 5.32 14.01 24.92
N ASP A 2 5.74 13.09 25.79
CA ASP A 2 6.50 11.90 25.42
C ASP A 2 5.59 10.88 24.76
N PHE A 3 5.78 10.64 23.46
CA PHE A 3 5.21 9.50 22.77
C PHE A 3 6.09 8.27 23.01
N ALA A 4 6.05 7.74 24.23
CA ALA A 4 6.63 6.44 24.53
C ALA A 4 5.76 5.34 23.89
N CYS A 5 6.36 4.62 22.94
CA CYS A 5 5.75 3.50 22.23
C CYS A 5 5.75 2.25 23.12
N ASN A 6 4.83 2.18 24.08
CA ASN A 6 4.56 0.96 24.84
C ASN A 6 3.73 0.01 23.97
N GLY A 7 4.17 -1.26 23.88
CA GLY A 7 3.71 -2.32 22.96
C GLY A 7 2.25 -2.80 23.07
N SER A 8 1.33 -1.96 23.54
CA SER A 8 -0.12 -2.12 23.47
C SER A 8 -0.85 -0.81 23.13
N ALA A 9 -0.15 0.18 22.56
CA ALA A 9 -0.71 1.44 22.13
C ALA A 9 -1.24 1.32 20.68
N GLU A 10 -2.56 1.29 20.58
CA GLU A 10 -3.35 1.55 19.39
C GLU A 10 -2.69 2.52 18.40
N LEU A 11 -2.10 1.97 17.32
CA LEU A 11 -1.76 2.70 16.10
C LEU A 11 -3.07 3.06 15.37
N ASN A 12 -3.88 3.89 16.01
CA ASN A 12 -5.28 4.11 15.68
C ASN A 12 -5.59 5.56 15.30
N CYS A 13 -4.60 6.26 14.71
CA CYS A 13 -4.77 7.66 14.29
C CYS A 13 -5.95 7.86 13.34
N TYR A 14 -6.26 6.87 12.48
CA TYR A 14 -7.33 6.98 11.50
C TYR A 14 -8.71 6.63 12.05
N THR A 15 -8.85 5.77 13.06
CA THR A 15 -10.16 5.59 13.74
C THR A 15 -10.39 6.71 14.73
N LYS A 16 -9.36 7.19 15.44
CA LYS A 16 -9.44 8.45 16.22
C LYS A 16 -9.79 9.64 15.34
N GLY A 17 -9.28 9.69 14.11
CA GLY A 17 -9.67 10.70 13.12
C GLY A 17 -11.14 10.62 12.72
N ALA A 18 -11.68 9.41 12.55
CA ALA A 18 -13.11 9.22 12.29
C ALA A 18 -13.97 9.62 13.50
N GLU A 19 -13.56 9.27 14.72
CA GLU A 19 -14.21 9.70 15.97
C GLU A 19 -14.20 11.21 16.11
N PHE A 20 -13.07 11.87 15.84
CA PHE A 20 -12.95 13.32 15.86
C PHE A 20 -13.94 13.98 14.89
N LEU A 21 -13.99 13.53 13.63
CA LEU A 21 -14.91 14.08 12.63
C LEU A 21 -16.38 13.86 13.03
N THR A 22 -16.69 12.66 13.55
CA THR A 22 -18.03 12.34 14.06
C THR A 22 -18.43 13.24 15.23
N GLY A 23 -17.51 13.49 16.17
CA GLY A 23 -17.72 14.41 17.28
C GLY A 23 -17.92 15.87 16.85
N ASN A 24 -17.52 16.23 15.63
CA ASN A 24 -17.75 17.55 15.03
C ASN A 24 -18.96 17.59 14.08
N GLY A 25 -19.82 16.55 14.09
CA GLY A 25 -21.08 16.54 13.34
C GLY A 25 -20.98 16.07 11.88
N PHE A 26 -19.84 15.51 11.47
CA PHE A 26 -19.67 14.91 10.14
C PHE A 26 -19.88 13.40 10.18
N HIS A 27 -20.32 12.79 9.08
CA HIS A 27 -20.22 11.35 8.94
C HIS A 27 -18.78 10.97 8.63
N ALA A 28 -18.22 10.03 9.38
CA ALA A 28 -16.88 9.52 9.11
C ALA A 28 -16.75 8.02 9.42
N GLN A 29 -15.99 7.31 8.60
CA GLN A 29 -15.75 5.88 8.79
C GLN A 29 -14.33 5.49 8.42
N ALA A 30 -13.63 4.88 9.38
CA ALA A 30 -12.31 4.30 9.16
C ALA A 30 -12.40 3.05 8.28
N ASN A 31 -11.60 3.00 7.21
CA ASN A 31 -11.46 1.84 6.33
C ASN A 31 -10.57 0.78 7.03
N THR A 32 -11.16 0.05 7.96
CA THR A 32 -10.52 -1.04 8.71
C THR A 32 -10.89 -2.40 8.12
N THR A 33 -10.18 -3.45 8.49
CA THR A 33 -10.56 -4.84 8.19
C THR A 33 -11.84 -5.29 8.89
N LYS A 34 -12.35 -4.54 9.88
CA LYS A 34 -13.66 -4.79 10.50
C LYS A 34 -14.79 -4.28 9.59
N VAL A 35 -14.59 -3.11 8.98
CA VAL A 35 -15.58 -2.42 8.14
C VAL A 35 -15.55 -2.92 6.69
N VAL A 36 -14.35 -2.97 6.09
CA VAL A 36 -14.16 -3.32 4.69
C VAL A 36 -13.52 -4.70 4.60
N LYS A 37 -14.31 -5.66 4.11
CA LYS A 37 -13.88 -7.05 3.94
C LYS A 37 -13.36 -7.30 2.54
N ALA A 38 -12.33 -8.14 2.46
CA ALA A 38 -11.86 -8.67 1.19
C ALA A 38 -12.74 -9.86 0.78
N ASN A 39 -13.02 -9.99 -0.52
CA ASN A 39 -13.66 -11.18 -1.09
C ASN A 39 -12.64 -12.32 -1.33
N GLU A 40 -13.09 -13.46 -1.88
CA GLU A 40 -12.21 -14.61 -2.17
C GLU A 40 -11.07 -14.28 -3.15
N TYR A 41 -11.24 -13.25 -3.98
CA TYR A 41 -10.22 -12.76 -4.91
C TYR A 41 -9.25 -11.77 -4.27
N TRP A 42 -9.29 -11.56 -2.94
CA TRP A 42 -8.46 -10.60 -2.20
C TRP A 42 -8.63 -9.17 -2.71
N ARG A 43 -9.88 -8.78 -3.00
CA ARG A 43 -10.27 -7.42 -3.40
C ARG A 43 -11.21 -6.83 -2.35
N THR A 44 -11.03 -5.54 -2.10
CA THR A 44 -11.94 -4.76 -1.27
C THR A 44 -12.69 -3.76 -2.15
N PRO A 45 -13.91 -3.34 -1.79
CA PRO A 45 -14.62 -2.27 -2.50
C PRO A 45 -13.89 -0.92 -2.41
N LEU A 46 -13.04 -0.73 -1.38
CA LEU A 46 -12.26 0.48 -1.19
C LEU A 46 -10.77 0.17 -0.95
N PRO A 47 -9.98 -0.09 -2.01
CA PRO A 47 -8.56 -0.37 -1.87
C PRO A 47 -7.78 0.90 -1.49
N HIS A 48 -7.00 0.87 -0.40
CA HIS A 48 -6.20 2.02 0.04
C HIS A 48 -5.27 2.57 -1.03
N LYS A 49 -4.69 1.70 -1.86
CA LYS A 49 -3.81 2.12 -2.96
C LYS A 49 -4.54 2.96 -4.00
N THR A 50 -5.79 2.62 -4.33
CA THR A 50 -6.63 3.41 -5.25
C THR A 50 -7.03 4.74 -4.63
N VAL A 51 -7.36 4.75 -3.33
CA VAL A 51 -7.63 6.00 -2.59
C VAL A 51 -6.40 6.91 -2.64
N ALA A 52 -5.21 6.36 -2.39
CA ALA A 52 -3.96 7.13 -2.38
C ALA A 52 -3.60 7.73 -3.75
N THR A 53 -3.84 7.01 -4.85
CA THR A 53 -3.62 7.60 -6.20
C THR A 53 -4.62 8.71 -6.51
N ARG A 54 -5.87 8.58 -6.04
CA ARG A 54 -6.90 9.62 -6.19
C ARG A 54 -6.62 10.85 -5.33
N ALA A 55 -6.03 10.66 -4.16
CA ALA A 55 -5.58 11.72 -3.26
C ALA A 55 -4.22 12.33 -3.63
N GLY A 56 -3.71 12.09 -4.84
CA GLY A 56 -2.46 12.71 -5.31
C GLY A 56 -1.17 12.18 -4.67
N LEU A 57 -1.22 11.18 -3.79
CA LEU A 57 -0.07 10.75 -2.98
C LEU A 57 1.03 10.04 -3.79
N GLY A 58 0.68 9.44 -4.92
CA GLY A 58 1.61 8.66 -5.72
C GLY A 58 0.94 7.83 -6.80
N TRP A 59 1.71 6.91 -7.40
CA TRP A 59 1.24 6.02 -8.45
C TRP A 59 1.43 4.56 -8.05
N ILE A 60 0.77 3.62 -8.74
CA ILE A 60 1.08 2.19 -8.55
C ILE A 60 2.31 1.83 -9.37
N GLY A 61 3.34 1.33 -8.69
CA GLY A 61 4.58 0.89 -9.31
C GLY A 61 4.44 -0.46 -10.01
N LYS A 62 5.45 -0.83 -10.79
CA LYS A 62 5.57 -2.19 -11.37
C LYS A 62 5.68 -3.29 -10.30
N ASN A 63 5.97 -2.93 -9.05
CA ASN A 63 5.91 -3.79 -7.88
C ASN A 63 4.48 -3.96 -7.32
N CYS A 64 3.47 -3.37 -7.96
CA CYS A 64 2.06 -3.35 -7.55
C CYS A 64 1.83 -2.69 -6.17
N LEU A 65 2.76 -1.85 -5.68
CA LEU A 65 2.62 -1.04 -4.46
C LEU A 65 2.45 0.43 -4.82
N LEU A 66 1.98 1.24 -3.88
CA LEU A 66 2.05 2.70 -4.05
C LEU A 66 3.53 3.11 -4.04
N VAL A 67 3.90 4.02 -4.95
CA VAL A 67 5.20 4.68 -4.99
C VAL A 67 4.94 6.17 -4.85
N THR A 68 5.56 6.78 -3.84
CA THR A 68 5.55 8.23 -3.62
C THR A 68 6.89 8.82 -4.06
N ARG A 69 6.94 10.12 -4.35
CA ARG A 69 8.21 10.79 -4.68
C ARG A 69 9.17 10.87 -3.50
N GLU A 70 8.63 10.96 -2.29
CA GLU A 70 9.39 11.21 -1.07
C GLU A 70 9.90 9.92 -0.42
N TYR A 71 9.03 8.93 -0.25
CA TYR A 71 9.31 7.69 0.50
C TYR A 71 9.43 6.45 -0.39
N GLY A 72 9.27 6.61 -1.71
CA GLY A 72 9.14 5.48 -2.62
C GLY A 72 7.96 4.58 -2.22
N SER A 73 8.20 3.27 -2.18
CA SER A 73 7.20 2.29 -1.75
C SER A 73 7.28 1.91 -0.27
N ALA A 74 8.14 2.57 0.53
CA ALA A 74 8.24 2.35 1.97
C ALA A 74 7.14 3.10 2.74
N VAL A 75 5.89 2.92 2.33
CA VAL A 75 4.72 3.57 2.94
C VAL A 75 3.68 2.53 3.33
N ARG A 76 3.06 2.73 4.51
CA ARG A 76 1.87 1.99 4.93
C ARG A 76 0.67 2.91 4.78
N LEU A 77 -0.41 2.39 4.22
CA LEU A 77 -1.60 3.17 3.91
C LEU A 77 -2.73 2.81 4.87
N SER A 78 -3.44 3.85 5.29
CA SER A 78 -4.75 3.79 5.93
C SER A 78 -5.63 4.84 5.25
N SER A 79 -6.94 4.68 5.32
CA SER A 79 -7.88 5.69 4.82
C SER A 79 -9.11 5.74 5.71
N LEU A 80 -9.80 6.87 5.70
CA LEU A 80 -11.14 7.03 6.24
C LEU A 80 -11.97 7.77 5.19
N LEU A 81 -13.29 7.55 5.18
CA LEU A 81 -14.22 8.33 4.38
C LEU A 81 -14.91 9.33 5.29
N THR A 82 -15.23 10.50 4.75
CA THR A 82 -16.03 11.51 5.44
C THR A 82 -16.77 12.39 4.45
N ASP A 83 -17.86 13.01 4.90
CA ASP A 83 -18.57 14.08 4.20
C ASP A 83 -18.11 15.50 4.62
N ALA A 84 -17.12 15.60 5.51
CA ALA A 84 -16.51 16.87 5.86
C ALA A 84 -15.98 17.59 4.62
N PRO A 85 -16.18 18.92 4.49
CA PRO A 85 -15.75 19.69 3.33
C PRO A 85 -14.23 19.88 3.36
N LEU A 86 -13.50 18.92 2.79
CA LEU A 86 -12.04 18.95 2.70
C LEU A 86 -11.58 19.30 1.28
N PRO A 87 -10.49 20.09 1.13
CA PRO A 87 -9.89 20.31 -0.18
C PRO A 87 -9.42 18.97 -0.76
N SER A 88 -9.62 18.80 -2.07
CA SER A 88 -9.18 17.60 -2.80
C SER A 88 -7.92 17.88 -3.60
N ASP A 89 -6.96 16.96 -3.52
CA ASP A 89 -5.76 16.98 -4.34
C ASP A 89 -6.00 16.49 -5.77
N VAL A 90 -5.03 16.74 -6.66
CA VAL A 90 -5.08 16.27 -8.06
C VAL A 90 -4.71 14.78 -8.12
N PRO A 91 -5.57 13.92 -8.70
CA PRO A 91 -5.26 12.51 -8.87
C PRO A 91 -4.00 12.24 -9.71
N VAL A 92 -3.23 11.24 -9.32
CA VAL A 92 -2.13 10.71 -10.15
C VAL A 92 -2.68 9.61 -11.05
N THR A 93 -2.58 9.80 -12.37
CA THR A 93 -3.21 8.92 -13.38
C THR A 93 -2.22 8.12 -14.22
N LYS A 94 -0.93 8.16 -13.90
CA LYS A 94 0.09 7.39 -14.62
C LYS A 94 1.23 6.94 -13.73
N SER A 95 1.83 5.81 -14.09
CA SER A 95 3.04 5.30 -13.44
C SER A 95 4.28 6.07 -13.89
N TYR A 96 5.17 6.41 -12.94
CA TYR A 96 6.47 7.05 -13.21
C TYR A 96 7.64 6.06 -13.08
N CYS A 97 7.38 4.75 -13.24
CA CYS A 97 8.43 3.74 -13.28
C CYS A 97 9.25 3.76 -14.59
N GLY A 98 8.69 4.29 -15.69
CA GLY A 98 9.33 4.28 -17.01
C GLY A 98 9.80 2.88 -17.42
N ASN A 99 11.04 2.79 -17.91
CA ASN A 99 11.63 1.52 -18.35
C ASN A 99 12.26 0.69 -17.22
N CYS A 100 12.27 1.20 -15.97
CA CYS A 100 12.84 0.47 -14.84
C CYS A 100 12.12 -0.86 -14.61
N THR A 101 12.87 -1.94 -14.39
CA THR A 101 12.35 -3.30 -14.11
C THR A 101 13.04 -3.97 -12.93
N VAL A 102 13.78 -3.23 -12.10
CA VAL A 102 14.60 -3.81 -11.01
C VAL A 102 13.79 -4.64 -10.01
N CYS A 103 12.56 -4.22 -9.68
CA CYS A 103 11.70 -5.01 -8.79
C CYS A 103 11.24 -6.32 -9.44
N VAL A 104 11.05 -6.32 -10.77
CA VAL A 104 10.65 -7.49 -11.56
C VAL A 104 11.79 -8.50 -11.59
N SER A 105 13.00 -8.05 -11.94
CA SER A 105 14.19 -8.92 -12.03
C SER A 105 14.60 -9.49 -10.68
N ARG A 106 14.37 -8.76 -9.58
CA ARG A 106 14.70 -9.21 -8.21
C ARG A 106 13.59 -10.04 -7.56
N CYS A 107 12.42 -10.18 -8.17
CA CYS A 107 11.31 -10.91 -7.56
C CYS A 107 11.55 -12.42 -7.64
N PRO A 108 11.78 -13.12 -6.51
CA PRO A 108 12.03 -14.56 -6.53
C PRO A 108 10.80 -15.36 -6.99
N ALA A 109 9.60 -14.80 -6.82
CA ALA A 109 8.35 -15.43 -7.23
C ALA A 109 8.04 -15.27 -8.73
N LYS A 110 8.79 -14.42 -9.45
CA LYS A 110 8.45 -13.96 -10.81
C LYS A 110 7.01 -13.46 -10.93
N ALA A 111 6.47 -12.90 -9.85
CA ALA A 111 5.07 -12.53 -9.72
C ALA A 111 4.72 -11.18 -10.36
N LEU A 112 5.70 -10.38 -10.78
CA LEU A 112 5.48 -9.04 -11.32
C LEU A 112 5.59 -9.07 -12.84
N THR A 113 4.59 -8.54 -13.54
CA THR A 113 4.57 -8.56 -15.03
C THR A 113 5.46 -7.50 -15.65
N GLY A 114 5.78 -6.44 -14.90
CA GLY A 114 6.51 -5.27 -15.40
C GLY A 114 5.67 -4.28 -16.21
N LYS A 115 4.35 -4.51 -16.33
CA LYS A 115 3.41 -3.60 -16.99
C LYS A 115 3.32 -2.25 -16.26
N LEU A 116 3.20 -1.17 -17.01
CA LEU A 116 2.93 0.16 -16.43
C LEU A 116 1.46 0.27 -16.04
N TRP A 117 1.22 0.82 -14.85
CA TRP A 117 -0.12 1.07 -14.33
C TRP A 117 -0.73 2.36 -14.90
N THR A 118 -2.04 2.28 -15.16
CA THR A 118 -3.01 3.37 -15.33
C THR A 118 -4.24 3.09 -14.45
N PRO A 119 -5.15 4.05 -14.21
CA PRO A 119 -6.37 3.83 -13.41
C PRO A 119 -7.23 2.65 -13.88
N GLU A 120 -7.20 2.34 -15.18
CA GLU A 120 -7.95 1.24 -15.81
C GLU A 120 -7.22 -0.11 -15.69
N THR A 121 -5.96 -0.10 -15.24
CA THR A 121 -5.15 -1.31 -15.13
C THR A 121 -5.61 -2.15 -13.93
N GLY A 122 -6.25 -3.28 -14.21
CA GLY A 122 -6.57 -4.29 -13.20
C GLY A 122 -5.31 -4.84 -12.51
N ARG A 123 -5.42 -5.15 -11.20
CA ARG A 123 -4.29 -5.64 -10.38
C ARG A 123 -3.59 -6.85 -10.99
N GLU A 124 -4.35 -7.79 -11.53
CA GLU A 124 -3.86 -9.05 -12.09
C GLU A 124 -3.01 -8.82 -13.35
N ALA A 125 -3.17 -7.69 -14.04
CA ALA A 125 -2.29 -7.31 -15.14
C ALA A 125 -0.90 -6.84 -14.68
N LEU A 126 -0.73 -6.55 -13.39
CA LEU A 126 0.54 -6.12 -12.78
C LEU A 126 1.21 -7.24 -11.97
N PHE A 127 0.41 -8.14 -11.39
CA PHE A 127 0.85 -8.97 -10.27
C PHE A 127 0.07 -10.27 -10.10
N HIS A 128 0.81 -11.38 -10.04
CA HIS A 128 0.31 -12.72 -9.69
C HIS A 128 0.39 -12.94 -8.17
N LYS A 129 -0.74 -12.77 -7.50
CA LYS A 129 -0.82 -12.71 -6.04
C LYS A 129 -0.56 -14.07 -5.38
N GLU A 130 -0.97 -15.17 -6.00
CA GLU A 130 -0.82 -16.53 -5.50
C GLU A 130 0.66 -16.93 -5.48
N ASP A 131 1.37 -16.70 -6.59
CA ASP A 131 2.82 -16.97 -6.71
C ASP A 131 3.60 -16.19 -5.66
N CYS A 132 3.26 -14.90 -5.50
CA CYS A 132 3.89 -14.06 -4.49
C CYS A 132 3.67 -14.60 -3.08
N LYS A 133 2.41 -14.91 -2.71
CA LYS A 133 2.07 -15.43 -1.38
C LYS A 133 2.79 -16.75 -1.10
N LYS A 134 2.78 -17.68 -2.05
CA LYS A 134 3.44 -18.99 -1.91
C LYS A 134 4.95 -18.81 -1.67
N THR A 135 5.62 -18.02 -2.49
CA THR A 135 7.06 -17.77 -2.34
C THR A 135 7.40 -16.98 -1.07
N GLN A 136 6.56 -16.03 -0.65
CA GLN A 136 6.75 -15.30 0.61
C GLN A 136 6.76 -16.26 1.81
N ILE A 137 5.73 -17.10 1.93
CA ILE A 137 5.58 -18.06 3.01
C ILE A 137 6.77 -19.03 3.05
N GLN A 138 7.13 -19.59 1.90
CA GLN A 138 8.27 -20.50 1.80
C GLN A 138 9.57 -19.84 2.26
N ARG A 139 9.88 -18.64 1.75
CA ARG A 139 11.13 -17.93 2.06
C ARG A 139 11.21 -17.52 3.52
N MET A 140 10.11 -17.03 4.10
CA MET A 140 10.09 -16.60 5.49
C MET A 140 10.21 -17.77 6.45
N LYS A 141 9.52 -18.88 6.16
CA LYS A 141 9.65 -20.11 6.93
C LYS A 141 11.09 -20.64 6.89
N GLN A 142 11.73 -20.62 5.72
CA GLN A 142 13.13 -21.05 5.57
C GLN A 142 14.12 -20.11 6.25
N ALA A 143 13.95 -18.80 6.15
CA ALA A 143 14.91 -17.82 6.66
C ALA A 143 14.75 -17.52 8.16
N THR A 144 13.55 -17.64 8.70
CA THR A 144 13.21 -17.19 10.06
C THR A 144 12.47 -18.22 10.91
N GLY A 145 12.02 -19.34 10.32
CA GLY A 145 11.11 -20.28 10.97
C GLY A 145 9.65 -19.80 11.06
N ILE A 146 9.36 -18.54 10.72
CA ILE A 146 8.03 -17.94 10.83
C ILE A 146 7.23 -18.11 9.54
N GLU A 147 6.03 -18.67 9.65
CA GLU A 147 5.11 -18.81 8.53
C GLU A 147 4.35 -17.50 8.29
N THR A 148 4.90 -16.61 7.47
CA THR A 148 4.32 -15.30 7.15
C THR A 148 4.44 -14.93 5.68
N ASN A 149 3.53 -14.11 5.18
CA ASN A 149 3.47 -13.66 3.79
C ASN A 149 4.20 -12.31 3.57
N LEU A 150 5.28 -12.06 4.30
CA LEU A 150 6.05 -10.82 4.21
C LEU A 150 7.39 -11.09 3.54
N CYS A 151 7.71 -10.40 2.42
CA CYS A 151 9.03 -10.54 1.78
C CYS A 151 9.74 -9.20 1.58
N GLY A 152 9.03 -8.17 1.12
CA GLY A 152 9.55 -6.80 1.06
C GLY A 152 10.61 -6.49 -0.02
N LEU A 153 11.20 -7.49 -0.67
CA LEU A 153 12.30 -7.29 -1.64
C LEU A 153 11.95 -6.28 -2.75
N CYS A 154 10.74 -6.35 -3.31
CA CYS A 154 10.34 -5.52 -4.44
C CYS A 154 10.25 -4.02 -4.12
N PHE A 155 9.90 -3.66 -2.88
CA PHE A 155 9.88 -2.26 -2.46
C PHE A 155 11.26 -1.82 -1.99
N ALA A 156 12.01 -2.71 -1.32
CA ALA A 156 13.36 -2.43 -0.85
C ALA A 156 14.27 -2.03 -2.02
N VAL A 157 14.24 -2.77 -3.13
CA VAL A 157 15.10 -2.48 -4.32
C VAL A 157 14.56 -1.37 -5.22
N CYS A 158 13.38 -0.81 -4.95
CA CYS A 158 12.81 0.24 -5.79
C CYS A 158 13.71 1.49 -5.74
N PRO A 159 14.09 2.11 -6.88
CA PRO A 159 15.00 3.27 -6.86
C PRO A 159 14.44 4.46 -6.07
N TYR A 160 13.12 4.66 -6.07
CA TYR A 160 12.48 5.69 -5.26
C TYR A 160 12.59 5.39 -3.76
N THR A 161 12.47 4.11 -3.36
CA THR A 161 12.67 3.70 -1.96
C THR A 161 14.15 3.81 -1.57
N GLN A 162 15.07 3.38 -2.43
CA GLN A 162 16.51 3.50 -2.18
C GLN A 162 16.93 4.96 -2.02
N LYS A 163 16.35 5.87 -2.83
CA LYS A 163 16.54 7.31 -2.64
C LYS A 163 16.02 7.81 -1.29
N TYR A 164 14.98 7.20 -0.73
CA TYR A 164 14.49 7.53 0.62
C TYR A 164 15.42 6.99 1.71
N CYS A 165 15.84 5.73 1.60
CA CYS A 165 16.67 5.06 2.62
C CYS A 165 18.11 5.59 2.70
N ASN A 166 18.62 6.20 1.62
CA ASN A 166 19.98 6.73 1.53
C ASN A 166 20.05 8.26 1.72
N ARG A 167 18.98 8.88 2.22
CA ARG A 167 18.99 10.27 2.70
C ARG A 167 19.47 10.31 4.14
#